data_AF-A0A355C1K3-F1
#
_entry.id   AF-A0A355C1K3-F1
#
_cell.length_a   1.000
_cell.length_b   1.000
_cell.length_c   1.000
_cell.angle_alpha   90.00
_cell.angle_beta   90.00
_cell.angle_gamma   90.00
#
_symmetry.space_group_name_H-M   'P 1'
#
loop_
_entity.id
_entity.type
_entity.pdbx_description
1 polymer ?
#
loop_
_entity_poly.entity_id
_entity_poly.type
_entity_poly.pdbx_seq_one_letter_code
_entity_poly.pdbx_strand_id
1 'polypeptide(L)'
;MTTNSSTARLAGALGLAGALATGFGEGLLQYAPGADFADQGYSYFNAIPIDRQGVGHFIAVLSAPLYLLGYWHLTRNLAPGRPRLSNALFLMTAYGFTIGAVWIGERYFLAATAHAIAAGEASPDLLADFSRHHEPFVNALRIAIALFSIAWIWLIASG
;
A
#
# COMPACT_ATOMS: atom_id res chain seq x y z
N MET A 1 -30.91 1.52 12.07
CA MET A 1 -29.80 0.59 12.39
C MET A 1 -30.14 -0.78 11.79
N THR A 2 -30.00 -0.97 10.47
CA THR A 2 -30.26 -2.26 9.82
C THR A 2 -29.70 -2.26 8.39
N THR A 3 -28.61 -3.00 8.20
CA THR A 3 -28.34 -3.93 7.09
C THR A 3 -26.87 -4.34 7.16
N ASN A 4 -26.53 -5.14 8.17
CA ASN A 4 -25.25 -5.85 8.16
C ASN A 4 -25.41 -7.07 7.22
N SER A 5 -25.55 -6.79 5.91
CA SER A 5 -25.67 -7.81 4.88
C SER A 5 -24.45 -8.73 4.96
N SER A 6 -24.63 -10.01 4.63
CA SER A 6 -23.51 -10.96 4.53
C SER A 6 -22.38 -10.40 3.66
N THR A 7 -22.74 -9.67 2.60
CA THR A 7 -21.82 -8.94 1.72
C THR A 7 -20.98 -7.90 2.46
N ALA A 8 -21.57 -7.07 3.31
CA ALA A 8 -20.83 -6.06 4.08
C ALA A 8 -19.80 -6.71 4.99
N ARG A 9 -20.20 -7.76 5.73
CA ARG A 9 -19.29 -8.50 6.62
C ARG A 9 -18.17 -9.21 5.86
N LEU A 10 -18.50 -9.83 4.73
CA LEU A 10 -17.51 -10.49 3.88
C LEU A 10 -16.50 -9.50 3.31
N ALA A 11 -16.95 -8.34 2.80
CA ALA A 11 -16.06 -7.30 2.30
C ALA A 11 -15.11 -6.78 3.38
N GLY A 12 -15.62 -6.58 4.61
CA GLY A 12 -14.79 -6.19 5.76
C GLY A 12 -13.74 -7.26 6.11
N ALA A 13 -14.14 -8.54 6.15
CA ALA A 13 -13.23 -9.64 6.45
C ALA A 13 -12.14 -9.81 5.38
N LEU A 14 -12.51 -9.75 4.09
CA LEU A 14 -11.56 -9.81 2.99
C LEU A 14 -10.63 -8.60 2.96
N GLY A 15 -11.14 -7.40 3.26
CA GLY A 15 -10.32 -6.20 3.40
C GLY A 15 -9.31 -6.29 4.53
N LEU A 16 -9.71 -6.84 5.69
CA LEU A 16 -8.80 -7.10 6.80
C LEU A 16 -7.74 -8.14 6.45
N ALA A 17 -8.14 -9.26 5.84
CA ALA A 17 -7.20 -10.28 5.39
C ALA A 17 -6.20 -9.71 4.37
N GLY A 18 -6.68 -8.90 3.43
CA GLY A 18 -5.86 -8.18 2.47
C GLY A 18 -4.86 -7.24 3.12
N ALA A 19 -5.28 -6.47 4.12
CA ALA A 19 -4.40 -5.55 4.85
C ALA A 19 -3.28 -6.28 5.59
N LEU A 20 -3.62 -7.38 6.28
CA LEU A 20 -2.65 -8.20 7.00
C LEU A 20 -1.68 -8.89 6.05
N ALA A 21 -2.19 -9.48 4.96
CA ALA A 21 -1.36 -10.12 3.94
C ALA A 21 -0.44 -9.11 3.24
N THR A 22 -0.93 -7.91 2.92
CA THR A 22 -0.10 -6.88 2.28
C THR A 22 1.02 -6.45 3.21
N GLY A 23 0.72 -6.14 4.49
CA GLY A 23 1.75 -5.79 5.46
C GLY A 23 2.77 -6.92 5.68
N PHE A 24 2.34 -8.18 5.67
CA PHE A 24 3.24 -9.32 5.74
C PHE A 24 4.14 -9.43 4.49
N GLY A 25 3.57 -9.28 3.30
CA GLY A 25 4.31 -9.26 2.04
C GLY A 25 5.32 -8.12 1.97
N GLU A 26 4.92 -6.91 2.37
CA GLU A 26 5.81 -5.75 2.52
C GLU A 26 6.96 -6.05 3.49
N GLY A 27 6.65 -6.66 4.65
CA GLY A 27 7.67 -7.09 5.60
C GLY A 27 8.70 -8.04 4.96
N LEU A 28 8.25 -9.08 4.26
CA LEU A 28 9.16 -9.97 3.54
C LEU A 28 9.98 -9.24 2.47
N LEU A 29 9.35 -8.30 1.75
CA LEU A 29 9.93 -7.57 0.63
C LEU A 29 11.02 -6.57 1.04
N GLN A 30 10.80 -5.79 2.09
CA GLN A 30 11.67 -4.63 2.36
C GLN A 30 12.15 -4.51 3.81
N TYR A 31 11.62 -5.30 4.76
CA TYR A 31 12.05 -5.18 6.16
C TYR A 31 13.44 -5.80 6.37
N ALA A 32 14.42 -4.96 6.70
CA ALA A 32 15.72 -5.40 7.20
C ALA A 32 15.93 -4.83 8.61
N PRO A 33 16.33 -5.65 9.60
CA PRO A 33 16.63 -5.16 10.95
C PRO A 33 17.71 -4.08 10.93
N GLY A 34 17.45 -2.93 11.55
CA GLY A 34 18.40 -1.82 11.62
C GLY A 34 18.61 -1.07 10.30
N ALA A 35 17.77 -1.31 9.29
CA ALA A 35 17.86 -0.63 8.00
C ALA A 35 17.61 0.88 8.11
N ASP A 36 18.39 1.64 7.34
CA ASP A 36 18.09 3.03 7.04
C ASP A 36 17.14 3.10 5.82
N PHE A 37 15.84 3.26 6.10
CA PHE A 37 14.83 3.41 5.05
C PHE A 37 14.86 4.79 4.38
N ALA A 38 15.68 5.73 4.85
CA ALA A 38 15.91 7.02 4.21
C ALA A 38 17.11 7.00 3.24
N ASP A 39 17.85 5.89 3.17
CA ASP A 39 18.95 5.72 2.21
C ASP A 39 18.42 5.75 0.77
N GLN A 40 18.83 6.76 0.01
CA GLN A 40 18.46 6.92 -1.39
C GLN A 40 19.14 5.91 -2.32
N GLY A 41 20.21 5.26 -1.85
CA GLY A 41 20.83 4.13 -2.54
C GLY A 41 20.10 2.81 -2.31
N TYR A 42 19.06 2.78 -1.48
CA TYR A 42 18.27 1.60 -1.16
C TYR A 42 19.12 0.38 -0.75
N SER A 43 20.29 0.62 -0.13
CA SER A 43 21.29 -0.41 0.15
C SER A 43 20.79 -1.49 1.10
N TYR A 44 19.77 -1.20 1.90
CA TYR A 44 19.13 -2.14 2.81
C TYR A 44 18.52 -3.35 2.09
N PHE A 45 18.16 -3.24 0.79
CA PHE A 45 17.68 -4.40 0.04
C PHE A 45 18.74 -5.49 -0.06
N ASN A 46 20.03 -5.13 -0.09
CA ASN A 46 21.13 -6.10 -0.15
C ASN A 46 21.24 -6.97 1.11
N ALA A 47 20.66 -6.53 2.24
CA ALA A 47 20.62 -7.31 3.48
C ALA A 47 19.51 -8.37 3.48
N ILE A 48 18.70 -8.44 2.41
CA ILE A 48 17.57 -9.35 2.29
C ILE A 48 17.81 -10.30 1.11
N PRO A 49 17.67 -11.62 1.28
CA PRO A 49 17.76 -12.55 0.15
C PRO A 49 16.70 -12.25 -0.93
N ILE A 50 17.12 -12.22 -2.20
CA ILE A 50 16.24 -11.90 -3.34
C ILE A 50 15.02 -12.82 -3.43
N ASP A 51 15.15 -14.10 -3.07
CA ASP A 51 14.02 -15.05 -3.04
C ASP A 51 12.94 -14.64 -2.03
N ARG A 52 13.36 -14.14 -0.86
CA ARG A 52 12.44 -13.63 0.16
C ARG A 52 11.70 -12.40 -0.35
N GLN A 53 12.40 -11.54 -1.08
CA GLN A 53 11.83 -10.35 -1.71
C GLN A 53 10.81 -10.73 -2.78
N GLY A 54 11.12 -11.71 -3.62
CA GLY A 54 10.20 -12.23 -4.64
C GLY A 54 8.91 -12.77 -4.02
N VAL A 55 9.00 -13.58 -2.96
CA VAL A 55 7.82 -14.06 -2.23
C VAL A 55 7.02 -12.89 -1.64
N GLY A 56 7.70 -11.93 -1.00
CA GLY A 56 7.07 -10.74 -0.44
C GLY A 56 6.31 -9.91 -1.48
N HIS A 57 6.89 -9.73 -2.66
CA HIS A 57 6.27 -9.05 -3.79
C HIS A 57 4.96 -9.71 -4.22
N PHE A 58 4.96 -11.02 -4.47
CA PHE A 58 3.73 -11.70 -4.90
C PHE A 58 2.64 -11.64 -3.84
N ILE A 59 2.99 -11.84 -2.57
CA ILE A 59 2.01 -11.73 -1.48
C ILE A 59 1.42 -10.32 -1.45
N ALA A 60 2.27 -9.29 -1.41
CA ALA A 60 1.83 -7.90 -1.30
C ALA A 60 0.98 -7.45 -2.50
N VAL A 61 1.42 -7.75 -3.72
CA VAL A 61 0.73 -7.33 -4.95
C VAL A 61 -0.62 -8.04 -5.11
N LEU A 62 -0.70 -9.34 -4.81
CA LEU A 62 -1.96 -10.08 -4.92
C LEU A 62 -2.96 -9.71 -3.83
N SER A 63 -2.49 -9.30 -2.64
CA SER A 63 -3.37 -8.91 -1.54
C SER A 63 -3.79 -7.44 -1.58
N ALA A 64 -2.98 -6.54 -2.14
CA ALA A 64 -3.27 -5.10 -2.14
C ALA A 64 -4.64 -4.72 -2.74
N PRO A 65 -5.14 -5.34 -3.84
CA PRO A 65 -6.47 -5.04 -4.36
C PRO A 65 -7.61 -5.30 -3.36
N LEU A 66 -7.41 -6.18 -2.37
CA LEU A 66 -8.41 -6.45 -1.35
C LEU A 66 -8.64 -5.26 -0.40
N TYR A 67 -7.71 -4.29 -0.32
CA TYR A 67 -7.96 -3.03 0.39
C TYR A 67 -9.24 -2.34 -0.09
N LEU A 68 -9.55 -2.44 -1.39
CA LEU A 68 -10.77 -1.84 -1.95
C LEU A 68 -12.03 -2.36 -1.25
N LEU A 69 -12.06 -3.64 -0.88
CA LEU A 69 -13.18 -4.24 -0.16
C LEU A 69 -13.28 -3.69 1.27
N GLY A 70 -12.14 -3.48 1.94
CA GLY A 70 -12.07 -2.86 3.25
C GLY A 70 -12.55 -1.41 3.24
N TYR A 71 -12.05 -0.59 2.31
CA TYR A 71 -12.47 0.81 2.18
C TYR A 71 -13.92 0.95 1.72
N TRP A 72 -14.38 0.04 0.86
CA TRP A 72 -15.80 -0.05 0.55
C TRP A 72 -16.59 -0.35 1.83
N HIS A 73 -16.22 -1.38 2.58
CA HIS A 73 -16.90 -1.73 3.84
C HIS A 73 -16.98 -0.54 4.80
N LEU A 74 -15.85 0.14 5.05
CA LEU A 74 -15.80 1.30 5.94
C LEU A 74 -16.73 2.41 5.46
N THR A 75 -16.53 2.89 4.23
CA THR A 75 -17.25 4.05 3.68
C THR A 75 -18.75 3.80 3.54
N ARG A 76 -19.19 2.56 3.32
CA ARG A 76 -20.62 2.23 3.22
C ARG A 76 -21.39 2.43 4.52
N ASN A 77 -20.72 2.42 5.68
CA ASN A 77 -21.34 2.79 6.95
C ASN A 77 -21.86 4.24 6.97
N LEU A 78 -21.29 5.12 6.12
CA LEU A 78 -21.73 6.51 5.98
C LEU A 78 -22.89 6.69 5.01
N ALA A 79 -23.16 5.70 4.15
CA ALA A 79 -24.10 5.84 3.05
C ALA A 79 -25.55 6.18 3.47
N PRO A 80 -26.10 5.63 4.58
CA PRO A 80 -27.47 5.94 4.99
C PRO A 80 -27.72 7.42 5.32
N GLY A 81 -26.72 8.14 5.85
CA GLY A 81 -26.85 9.56 6.21
C GLY A 81 -26.12 10.52 5.27
N ARG A 82 -25.04 10.06 4.62
CA ARG A 82 -24.12 10.90 3.84
C ARG A 82 -23.65 10.16 2.56
N PRO A 83 -24.55 9.81 1.62
CA PRO A 83 -24.23 8.95 0.48
C PRO A 83 -23.20 9.57 -0.48
N ARG A 84 -23.22 10.89 -0.68
CA ARG A 84 -22.23 11.60 -1.51
C ARG A 84 -20.83 11.53 -0.90
N LEU A 85 -20.71 11.78 0.41
CA LEU A 85 -19.44 11.68 1.13
C LEU A 85 -18.91 10.25 1.14
N SER A 86 -19.78 9.27 1.38
CA SER A 86 -19.45 7.83 1.30
C SER A 86 -18.80 7.48 -0.04
N ASN A 87 -19.42 7.85 -1.16
CA ASN A 87 -18.88 7.58 -2.49
C ASN A 87 -17.60 8.36 -2.78
N ALA A 88 -17.52 9.63 -2.40
CA ALA A 88 -16.33 10.45 -2.61
C ALA A 88 -15.10 9.87 -1.88
N LEU A 89 -15.26 9.52 -0.59
CA LEU A 89 -14.19 8.91 0.19
C LEU A 89 -13.78 7.55 -0.37
N PHE A 90 -14.74 6.75 -0.83
CA PHE A 90 -14.46 5.46 -1.44
C PHE A 90 -13.66 5.62 -2.74
N LEU A 91 -14.09 6.47 -3.66
CA LEU A 91 -13.40 6.66 -4.94
C LEU A 91 -12.00 7.24 -4.75
N MET A 92 -11.85 8.22 -3.86
CA MET A 92 -10.56 8.81 -3.52
C MET A 92 -9.58 7.76 -2.96
N THR A 93 -10.03 6.97 -1.97
CA THR A 93 -9.18 5.93 -1.38
C THR A 93 -8.91 4.79 -2.34
N ALA A 94 -9.91 4.35 -3.12
CA ALA A 94 -9.73 3.31 -4.13
C ALA A 94 -8.66 3.70 -5.16
N TYR A 95 -8.71 4.95 -5.64
CA TYR A 95 -7.69 5.46 -6.56
C TYR A 95 -6.31 5.55 -5.88
N GLY A 96 -6.24 6.08 -4.66
CA GLY A 96 -5.00 6.15 -3.88
C GLY A 96 -4.36 4.77 -3.68
N PHE A 97 -5.14 3.75 -3.30
CA PHE A 97 -4.66 2.38 -3.13
C PHE A 97 -4.30 1.70 -4.45
N THR A 98 -4.91 2.08 -5.57
CA THR A 98 -4.51 1.60 -6.90
C THR A 98 -3.10 2.11 -7.24
N ILE A 99 -2.83 3.39 -7.00
CA ILE A 99 -1.48 3.95 -7.12
C ILE A 99 -0.51 3.27 -6.14
N GLY A 100 -0.96 3.03 -4.90
CA GLY A 100 -0.19 2.27 -3.90
C GLY A 100 0.17 0.86 -4.35
N ALA A 101 -0.75 0.16 -5.01
CA ALA A 101 -0.52 -1.18 -5.55
C ALA A 101 0.52 -1.17 -6.69
N VAL A 102 0.50 -0.14 -7.55
CA VAL A 102 1.55 0.08 -8.55
C VAL A 102 2.89 0.31 -7.87
N TRP A 103 2.93 1.21 -6.88
CA TRP A 103 4.14 1.51 -6.13
C TRP A 103 4.75 0.27 -5.47
N ILE A 104 3.96 -0.55 -4.75
CA ILE A 104 4.49 -1.76 -4.11
C ILE A 104 4.88 -2.83 -5.14
N GLY A 105 4.20 -2.88 -6.29
CA GLY A 105 4.56 -3.77 -7.39
C GLY A 105 5.95 -3.51 -7.95
N GLU A 106 6.39 -2.26 -7.96
CA GLU A 106 7.71 -1.91 -8.50
C GLU A 106 8.86 -2.17 -7.49
N ARG A 107 8.56 -2.36 -6.20
CA ARG A 107 9.57 -2.52 -5.12
C ARG A 107 10.50 -3.72 -5.28
N TYR A 108 10.03 -4.81 -5.89
CA TYR A 108 10.91 -5.95 -6.19
C TYR A 108 11.99 -5.59 -7.22
N PHE A 109 11.62 -4.87 -8.26
CA PHE A 109 12.56 -4.48 -9.32
C PHE A 109 13.57 -3.45 -8.82
N LEU A 110 13.15 -2.59 -7.89
CA LEU A 110 14.06 -1.71 -7.15
C LEU A 110 15.11 -2.52 -6.37
N ALA A 111 14.67 -3.55 -5.65
CA ALA A 111 15.56 -4.43 -4.90
C ALA A 111 16.51 -5.21 -5.83
N ALA A 112 16.00 -5.80 -6.92
CA ALA A 112 16.81 -6.48 -7.93
C ALA A 112 17.87 -5.55 -8.54
N THR A 113 17.53 -4.28 -8.78
CA THR A 113 18.47 -3.27 -9.26
C THR A 113 19.56 -2.99 -8.22
N ALA A 114 19.19 -2.85 -6.93
CA ALA A 114 20.16 -2.67 -5.85
C ALA A 114 21.13 -3.86 -5.74
N HIS A 115 20.64 -5.09 -5.87
CA HIS A 115 21.47 -6.30 -5.91
C HIS A 115 22.42 -6.31 -7.11
N ALA A 116 21.94 -5.97 -8.31
CA ALA A 116 22.77 -5.91 -9.52
C ALA A 116 23.87 -4.84 -9.42
N ILE A 117 23.57 -3.68 -8.83
CA ILE A 117 24.56 -2.63 -8.56
C ILE A 117 25.62 -3.14 -7.58
N ALA A 118 25.20 -3.81 -6.50
CA ALA A 118 26.13 -4.39 -5.52
C ALA A 118 27.03 -5.48 -6.13
N ALA A 119 26.56 -6.18 -7.16
CA ALA A 119 27.33 -7.14 -7.95
C ALA A 119 28.21 -6.49 -9.04
N GLY A 120 28.11 -5.19 -9.26
CA GLY A 120 28.84 -4.48 -10.32
C GLY A 120 28.26 -4.69 -11.73
N GLU A 121 27.02 -5.16 -11.83
CA GLU A 121 26.34 -5.52 -13.09
C GLU A 121 25.44 -4.39 -13.64
N ALA A 122 25.21 -3.34 -12.84
CA ALA A 122 24.31 -2.23 -13.20
C ALA A 122 24.84 -0.87 -12.69
N SER A 123 24.39 0.22 -13.33
CA SER A 123 24.75 1.58 -12.92
C SER A 123 23.94 2.06 -11.71
N PRO A 124 24.57 2.70 -10.70
CA PRO A 124 23.88 3.36 -9.60
C PRO A 124 22.85 4.41 -10.04
N ASP A 125 23.05 5.02 -11.22
CA ASP A 125 22.14 6.04 -11.76
C ASP A 125 20.71 5.52 -12.00
N LEU A 126 20.56 4.20 -12.18
CA LEU A 126 19.25 3.57 -12.35
C LEU A 126 18.38 3.72 -11.09
N LEU A 127 18.96 3.68 -9.89
CA LEU A 127 18.21 3.90 -8.66
C LEU A 127 17.79 5.36 -8.51
N ALA A 128 18.64 6.29 -8.93
CA ALA A 128 18.30 7.71 -8.93
C ALA A 128 17.17 8.03 -9.93
N ASP A 129 17.15 7.35 -11.09
CA ASP A 129 16.05 7.47 -12.04
C ASP A 129 14.76 6.84 -11.52
N PHE A 130 14.85 5.65 -10.93
CA PHE A 130 13.71 4.98 -10.32
C PHE A 130 13.09 5.82 -9.20
N SER A 131 13.90 6.31 -8.26
CA SER A 131 13.41 7.12 -7.12
C SER A 131 12.62 8.34 -7.57
N ARG A 132 13.11 9.04 -8.61
CA ARG A 132 12.43 10.24 -9.18
C ARG A 132 11.05 9.94 -9.74
N HIS A 133 10.83 8.75 -10.29
CA HIS A 133 9.54 8.36 -10.86
C HIS A 133 8.63 7.65 -9.85
N HIS A 134 9.22 7.01 -8.83
CA HIS A 134 8.50 6.17 -7.87
C HIS A 134 8.01 6.90 -6.62
N GLU A 135 8.84 7.76 -6.03
CA GLU A 135 8.48 8.51 -4.82
C GLU A 135 7.22 9.38 -4.96
N PRO A 136 6.92 9.97 -6.13
CA PRO A 136 5.63 10.65 -6.34
C PRO A 136 4.40 9.76 -6.10
N PHE A 137 4.46 8.45 -6.43
CA PHE A 137 3.33 7.54 -6.25
C PHE A 137 3.02 7.26 -4.78
N VAL A 138 4.04 7.01 -3.95
CA VAL A 138 3.80 6.82 -2.51
C VAL A 138 3.32 8.11 -1.85
N ASN A 139 3.77 9.27 -2.32
CA ASN A 139 3.28 10.54 -1.81
C ASN A 139 1.80 10.77 -2.16
N ALA A 140 1.35 10.37 -3.36
CA ALA A 140 -0.06 10.39 -3.72
C ALA A 140 -0.90 9.47 -2.80
N LEU A 141 -0.42 8.25 -2.54
CA LEU A 141 -1.05 7.34 -1.59
C LEU A 141 -1.13 7.94 -0.17
N ARG A 142 -0.02 8.52 0.32
CA ARG A 142 0.06 9.16 1.64
C ARG A 142 -0.95 10.28 1.78
N ILE A 143 -1.11 11.12 0.75
CA ILE A 143 -2.12 12.20 0.74
C ILE A 143 -3.53 11.60 0.82
N ALA A 144 -3.84 10.58 0.02
CA ALA A 144 -5.16 9.93 0.06
C ALA A 144 -5.47 9.34 1.45
N ILE A 145 -4.50 8.69 2.09
CA ILE A 145 -4.64 8.14 3.45
C ILE A 145 -4.80 9.25 4.49
N ALA A 146 -4.04 10.33 4.38
CA ALA A 146 -4.12 11.46 5.30
C ALA A 146 -5.50 12.12 5.23
N LEU A 147 -6.01 12.40 4.01
CA LEU A 147 -7.34 12.96 3.80
C LEU A 147 -8.44 12.02 4.32
N PHE A 148 -8.31 10.72 4.06
CA PHE A 148 -9.25 9.74 4.59
C PHE A 148 -9.24 9.70 6.12
N SER A 149 -8.06 9.70 6.73
CA SER A 149 -7.89 9.69 8.19
C SER A 149 -8.49 10.95 8.82
N ILE A 150 -8.23 12.13 8.26
CA ILE A 150 -8.81 13.40 8.72
C ILE A 150 -10.34 13.35 8.64
N ALA A 151 -10.90 12.88 7.51
CA ALA A 151 -12.34 12.75 7.35
C ALA A 151 -12.94 11.78 8.38
N TRP A 152 -12.26 10.66 8.64
CA TRP A 152 -12.72 9.65 9.60
C TRP A 152 -12.67 10.17 11.05
N ILE A 153 -11.59 10.85 11.43
CA ILE A 153 -11.46 11.49 12.74
C ILE A 153 -12.56 12.54 12.94
N TRP A 154 -12.80 13.38 11.93
CA TRP A 154 -13.86 14.39 11.98
C TRP A 154 -15.25 13.76 12.16
N LEU A 155 -15.56 12.68 11.44
CA LEU A 155 -16.82 11.95 11.57
C LEU A 155 -17.02 11.35 12.96
N ILE A 156 -15.94 10.85 13.59
CA ILE A 156 -16.00 10.34 14.96
C ILE A 156 -16.22 11.50 15.96
N ALA A 157 -15.52 12.62 15.75
CA ALA A 157 -15.60 13.78 16.63
C ALA A 157 -16.93 14.56 16.53
N SER A 158 -17.60 14.53 15.37
CA SER A 158 -18.84 15.26 15.12
C SER A 158 -20.12 14.55 15.57
N GLY A 159 -20.05 13.24 15.82
CA GLY A 159 -21.23 12.36 15.87
C GLY A 159 -21.94 12.24 14.52
#